data_AF-A0A923SLA4-F1
#
_entry.id   AF-A0A923SLA4-F1
#
_cell.length_a   1.000
_cell.length_b   1.000
_cell.length_c   1.000
_cell.angle_alpha   90.00
_cell.angle_beta   90.00
_cell.angle_gamma   90.00
#
_symmetry.space_group_name_H-M   'P 1'
#
loop_
_entity.id
_entity.type
_entity.pdbx_description
1 polymer ?
#
loop_
_entity_poly.entity_id
_entity_poly.type
_entity_poly.pdbx_seq_one_letter_code
_entity_poly.pdbx_strand_id
1 'polypeptide(L)'
;MNLLNGNKLIGWLLMLLVSSCVEPFTPEVLEAPNNYLVVNGFINVNGPTTIQLLRTQNLADEGLPPAEKNATVTIETDNGESYRLSETTNGIYEIENLNLNPTHKYRLFISTSKGKKYASDFVEVKQTPAIDEVTWKPVDREVQIYVSTHDSNNNSRYYRWNYESTWHFRSAFYTNLKYENGEVLFRDENDENIYDCWKTENSTTIELSNSIRLSQDVISNYKLLTLPYNSEKIAIKYSILVKQYALTPEAYKYWETLKKNTENIGTLFDPLPSQITSNIRCLSDPQEPVIGYISASTVQEKRIFIDSKELPKDWKTFAPVCYSDTMYLSRHSVVDYFKEGYNIPINGIYPQGSPFPIGYSYASKGCVDCTVWGTNVKPDFWE
;
A
#
# COMPACT_ATOMS: atom_id res chain seq x y z
N MET A 1 9.26 -47.40 -55.16
CA MET A 1 8.23 -46.44 -54.67
C MET A 1 7.72 -46.94 -53.33
N ASN A 2 7.59 -46.05 -52.34
CA ASN A 2 7.00 -46.27 -50.99
C ASN A 2 7.96 -46.68 -49.85
N LEU A 3 8.90 -45.80 -49.48
CA LEU A 3 9.64 -45.85 -48.20
C LEU A 3 9.41 -44.60 -47.33
N LEU A 4 8.37 -43.80 -47.59
CA LEU A 4 8.14 -42.50 -46.93
C LEU A 4 7.02 -42.47 -45.87
N ASN A 5 6.32 -43.58 -45.61
CA ASN A 5 5.15 -43.58 -44.70
C ASN A 5 5.42 -44.06 -43.26
N GLY A 6 6.52 -44.77 -42.98
CA GLY A 6 6.82 -45.29 -41.63
C GLY A 6 7.31 -44.20 -40.65
N ASN A 7 8.23 -43.33 -41.10
CA ASN A 7 8.79 -42.27 -40.25
C ASN A 7 7.80 -41.16 -39.92
N LYS A 8 6.81 -40.92 -40.79
CA LYS A 8 5.73 -39.98 -40.48
C LYS A 8 4.82 -40.53 -39.38
N LEU A 9 4.44 -41.81 -39.44
CA LEU A 9 3.59 -42.41 -38.41
C LEU A 9 4.26 -42.39 -37.03
N ILE A 10 5.56 -42.68 -36.94
CA ILE A 10 6.31 -42.64 -35.69
C ILE A 10 6.41 -41.20 -35.15
N GLY A 11 6.60 -40.21 -36.02
CA GLY A 11 6.60 -38.79 -35.63
C GLY A 11 5.23 -38.30 -35.12
N TRP A 12 4.15 -38.74 -35.75
CA TRP A 12 2.77 -38.45 -35.29
C TRP A 12 2.44 -39.16 -33.98
N LEU A 13 2.94 -40.39 -33.77
CA LEU A 13 2.78 -41.14 -32.52
C LEU A 13 3.60 -40.52 -31.37
N LEU A 14 4.78 -39.97 -31.65
CA LEU A 14 5.60 -39.24 -30.66
C LEU A 14 4.96 -37.90 -30.25
N MET A 15 4.29 -37.19 -31.17
CA MET A 15 3.56 -35.94 -30.85
C MET A 15 2.35 -36.18 -29.93
N LEU A 16 1.71 -37.35 -30.01
CA LEU A 16 0.58 -37.73 -29.15
C LEU A 16 1.00 -38.06 -27.71
N LEU A 17 2.28 -38.37 -27.46
CA LEU A 17 2.79 -38.69 -26.13
C LEU A 17 3.19 -37.46 -25.30
N VAL A 18 3.17 -36.25 -25.89
CA VAL A 18 3.55 -35.00 -25.21
C VAL A 18 2.34 -34.15 -24.80
N SER A 19 1.11 -34.61 -25.05
CA SER A 19 -0.10 -33.93 -24.58
C SER A 19 -0.45 -34.32 -23.15
N SER A 20 0.46 -34.09 -22.20
CA SER A 20 0.07 -34.07 -20.79
C SER A 20 -0.37 -32.65 -20.44
N CYS A 21 -1.67 -32.38 -20.56
CA CYS A 21 -2.23 -31.22 -19.90
C CYS A 21 -2.09 -31.44 -18.40
N VAL A 22 -1.36 -30.55 -17.72
CA VAL A 22 -1.38 -30.49 -16.27
C VAL A 22 -2.77 -30.02 -15.88
N GLU A 23 -3.60 -30.91 -15.35
CA GLU A 23 -4.87 -30.51 -14.76
C GLU A 23 -4.57 -29.69 -13.50
N PRO A 24 -5.05 -28.44 -13.41
CA PRO A 24 -4.93 -27.68 -12.18
C PRO A 24 -5.68 -28.43 -11.08
N PHE A 25 -4.95 -28.89 -10.07
CA PHE A 25 -5.57 -29.43 -8.87
C PHE A 25 -6.24 -28.26 -8.13
N THR A 26 -7.56 -28.16 -8.24
CA THR A 26 -8.36 -27.31 -7.37
C THR A 26 -8.77 -28.16 -6.17
N PRO A 27 -8.10 -28.03 -5.01
CA PRO A 27 -8.56 -28.73 -3.81
C PRO A 27 -10.01 -28.33 -3.54
N GLU A 28 -10.84 -29.30 -3.15
CA GLU A 28 -12.16 -29.01 -2.59
C GLU A 28 -11.94 -28.12 -1.36
N VAL A 29 -12.21 -26.82 -1.50
CA VAL A 29 -12.13 -25.88 -0.39
C VAL A 29 -13.31 -26.24 0.51
N LEU A 30 -13.02 -26.88 1.64
CA LEU A 30 -14.01 -27.13 2.67
C LEU A 30 -14.66 -25.77 3.01
N GLU A 31 -15.98 -25.65 2.79
CA GLU A 31 -16.79 -24.54 3.27
C GLU A 31 -16.86 -24.61 4.80
N ALA A 32 -15.75 -24.28 5.46
CA ALA A 32 -15.73 -24.04 6.89
C ALA A 32 -16.48 -22.73 7.17
N PRO A 33 -17.07 -22.55 8.37
CA PRO A 33 -17.66 -21.29 8.78
C PRO A 33 -16.56 -20.21 8.88
N ASN A 34 -16.24 -19.60 7.74
CA ASN A 34 -15.14 -18.68 7.54
C ASN A 34 -15.52 -17.26 7.96
N ASN A 35 -16.02 -17.08 9.19
CA ASN A 35 -16.40 -15.78 9.74
C ASN A 35 -15.65 -15.44 11.04
N TYR A 36 -14.33 -15.68 11.03
CA TYR A 36 -13.45 -15.43 12.16
C TYR A 36 -13.12 -13.95 12.28
N LEU A 37 -12.91 -13.49 13.51
CA LEU A 37 -12.52 -12.11 13.77
C LEU A 37 -11.07 -11.89 13.32
N VAL A 38 -10.84 -10.83 12.56
CA VAL A 38 -9.53 -10.33 12.16
C VAL A 38 -9.30 -8.99 12.84
N VAL A 39 -8.20 -8.85 13.56
CA VAL A 39 -7.83 -7.65 14.30
C VAL A 39 -6.51 -7.11 13.76
N ASN A 40 -6.57 -5.94 13.14
CA ASN A 40 -5.42 -5.23 12.58
C ASN A 40 -5.18 -3.94 13.36
N GLY A 41 -3.94 -3.72 13.79
CA GLY A 41 -3.55 -2.50 14.50
C GLY A 41 -2.62 -2.78 15.66
N PHE A 42 -2.27 -1.73 16.39
CA PHE A 42 -1.45 -1.80 17.59
C PHE A 42 -1.84 -0.65 18.53
N ILE A 43 -1.45 -0.75 19.80
CA ILE A 43 -1.68 0.30 20.79
C ILE A 43 -0.50 1.28 20.72
N ASN A 44 -0.76 2.48 20.19
CA ASN A 44 0.18 3.58 20.23
C ASN A 44 0.04 4.32 21.56
N VAL A 45 1.01 4.13 22.46
CA VAL A 45 0.90 4.59 23.85
C VAL A 45 1.06 6.10 24.03
N ASN A 46 1.51 6.84 23.00
CA ASN A 46 1.76 8.27 23.05
C ASN A 46 1.26 9.02 21.80
N GLY A 47 0.12 8.60 21.24
CA GLY A 47 -0.45 9.23 20.06
C GLY A 47 -1.74 8.54 19.60
N PRO A 48 -2.12 8.69 18.32
CA PRO A 48 -3.32 8.07 17.80
C PRO A 48 -3.18 6.55 17.73
N THR A 49 -4.21 5.84 18.20
CA THR A 49 -4.35 4.39 18.07
C THR A 49 -5.55 4.08 17.17
N THR A 50 -5.30 3.30 16.13
CA THR A 50 -6.32 2.80 15.20
C THR A 50 -6.34 1.28 15.23
N ILE A 51 -7.51 0.70 15.47
CA ILE A 51 -7.78 -0.74 15.44
C ILE A 51 -8.85 -1.00 14.39
N GLN A 52 -8.51 -1.79 13.39
CA GLN A 52 -9.42 -2.25 12.36
C GLN A 52 -9.90 -3.67 12.68
N LEU A 53 -11.22 -3.86 12.69
CA LEU A 53 -11.87 -5.15 12.88
C LEU A 53 -12.56 -5.59 11.59
N LEU A 54 -12.13 -6.73 11.07
CA LEU A 54 -12.70 -7.37 9.89
C LEU A 54 -13.16 -8.79 10.25
N ARG A 55 -13.85 -9.40 9.30
CA ARG A 55 -14.20 -10.82 9.31
C ARG A 55 -13.55 -11.49 8.12
N THR A 56 -13.13 -12.73 8.30
CA THR A 56 -12.70 -13.56 7.18
C THR A 56 -13.84 -13.72 6.17
N GLN A 57 -13.48 -14.00 4.93
CA GLN A 57 -14.40 -14.41 3.87
C GLN A 57 -13.78 -15.60 3.13
N ASN A 58 -14.58 -16.32 2.34
CA ASN A 58 -14.05 -17.39 1.51
C ASN A 58 -13.17 -16.82 0.39
N LEU A 59 -12.23 -17.62 -0.09
CA LEU A 59 -11.36 -17.21 -1.21
C LEU A 59 -12.15 -16.94 -2.50
N ALA A 60 -13.29 -17.62 -2.69
CA ALA A 60 -14.17 -17.44 -3.83
C ALA A 60 -15.10 -16.21 -3.69
N ASP A 61 -15.20 -15.62 -2.51
CA ASP A 61 -16.09 -14.48 -2.29
C ASP A 61 -15.48 -13.23 -2.95
N GLU A 62 -16.26 -12.58 -3.82
CA GLU A 62 -15.88 -11.33 -4.46
C GLU A 62 -16.06 -10.14 -3.49
N GLY A 63 -15.14 -9.17 -3.56
CA GLY A 63 -15.20 -7.94 -2.77
C GLY A 63 -14.25 -7.94 -1.57
N LEU A 64 -14.35 -6.86 -0.77
CA LEU A 64 -13.51 -6.66 0.40
C LEU A 64 -14.02 -7.46 1.62
N PRO A 65 -13.10 -7.93 2.49
CA PRO A 65 -13.46 -8.56 3.76
C PRO A 65 -14.51 -7.76 4.55
N PRO A 66 -15.57 -8.42 5.06
CA PRO A 66 -16.63 -7.73 5.78
C PRO A 66 -16.11 -7.07 7.06
N ALA A 67 -16.48 -5.81 7.28
CA ALA A 67 -16.14 -5.09 8.51
C ALA A 67 -16.96 -5.58 9.72
N GLU A 68 -16.33 -5.70 10.90
CA GLU A 68 -17.02 -5.93 12.18
C GLU A 68 -17.43 -4.58 12.78
N LYS A 69 -18.73 -4.25 12.63
CA LYS A 69 -19.30 -2.94 12.96
C LYS A 69 -19.98 -2.93 14.32
N ASN A 70 -20.11 -1.75 14.92
CA ASN A 70 -20.80 -1.51 16.19
C ASN A 70 -20.26 -2.36 17.36
N ALA A 71 -18.98 -2.72 17.32
CA ALA A 71 -18.31 -3.36 18.44
C ALA A 71 -17.97 -2.30 19.51
N THR A 72 -17.92 -2.73 20.76
CA THR A 72 -17.27 -1.95 21.82
C THR A 72 -15.82 -2.40 21.88
N VAL A 73 -14.90 -1.49 21.53
CA VAL A 73 -13.45 -1.72 21.55
C VAL A 73 -12.83 -0.87 22.64
N THR A 74 -12.06 -1.50 23.52
CA THR A 74 -11.48 -0.85 24.69
C THR A 74 -10.04 -1.30 24.88
N ILE A 75 -9.15 -0.39 25.24
CA ILE A 75 -7.82 -0.70 25.77
C ILE A 75 -7.94 -0.78 27.28
N GLU A 76 -7.53 -1.90 27.87
CA GLU A 76 -7.57 -2.12 29.32
C GLU A 76 -6.15 -2.23 29.87
N THR A 77 -5.91 -1.67 31.05
CA THR A 77 -4.64 -1.79 31.77
C THR A 77 -4.73 -2.82 32.90
N ASP A 78 -3.59 -3.36 33.29
CA ASP A 78 -3.46 -4.32 34.40
C ASP A 78 -3.91 -3.78 35.77
N ASN A 79 -4.02 -2.46 35.92
CA ASN A 79 -4.53 -1.78 37.12
C ASN A 79 -6.06 -1.58 37.12
N GLY A 80 -6.76 -1.95 36.03
CA GLY A 80 -8.22 -1.87 35.90
C GLY A 80 -8.78 -0.60 35.23
N GLU A 81 -7.95 0.37 34.83
CA GLU A 81 -8.40 1.49 34.01
C GLU A 81 -8.69 1.03 32.56
N SER A 82 -9.53 1.78 31.85
CA SER A 82 -9.95 1.42 30.50
C SER A 82 -10.20 2.63 29.61
N TYR A 83 -9.79 2.54 28.34
CA TYR A 83 -9.90 3.61 27.35
C TYR A 83 -10.70 3.11 26.15
N ARG A 84 -11.86 3.71 25.92
CA ARG A 84 -12.77 3.29 24.84
C ARG A 84 -12.36 3.94 23.51
N LEU A 85 -12.34 3.14 22.45
CA LEU A 85 -12.14 3.61 21.08
C LEU A 85 -13.50 3.93 20.44
N SER A 86 -13.53 4.95 19.60
CA SER A 86 -14.71 5.39 18.85
C SER A 86 -14.69 4.81 17.44
N GLU A 87 -15.79 4.25 16.96
CA GLU A 87 -15.90 3.80 15.57
C GLU A 87 -16.03 5.03 14.66
N THR A 88 -15.03 5.26 13.79
CA THR A 88 -15.01 6.42 12.87
C THR A 88 -15.57 6.05 11.49
N THR A 89 -15.17 4.89 10.98
CA THR A 89 -15.71 4.25 9.78
C THR A 89 -16.07 2.82 10.13
N ASN A 90 -16.98 2.19 9.39
CA ASN A 90 -17.36 0.78 9.57
C ASN A 90 -16.13 -0.13 9.80
N GLY A 91 -16.00 -0.67 11.01
CA GLY A 91 -14.90 -1.55 11.39
C GLY A 91 -13.56 -0.87 11.71
N ILE A 92 -13.49 0.46 11.75
CA ILE A 92 -12.31 1.25 12.14
C ILE A 92 -12.61 1.96 13.46
N TYR A 93 -11.85 1.61 14.50
CA TYR A 93 -12.00 2.11 15.86
C TYR A 93 -10.76 2.90 16.27
N GLU A 94 -10.95 4.13 16.75
CA GLU A 94 -9.85 5.06 16.95
C GLU A 94 -9.94 5.81 18.27
N ILE A 95 -8.77 6.18 18.77
CA ILE A 95 -8.58 7.19 19.82
C ILE A 95 -7.42 8.09 19.39
N GLU A 96 -7.70 9.38 19.16
CA GLU A 96 -6.72 10.30 18.56
C GLU A 96 -5.58 10.65 19.51
N ASN A 97 -5.89 10.84 20.79
CA ASN A 97 -4.95 11.34 21.79
C ASN A 97 -4.87 10.36 22.95
N LEU A 98 -4.00 9.36 22.82
CA LEU A 98 -3.72 8.40 23.87
C LEU A 98 -2.38 8.71 24.53
N ASN A 99 -2.37 8.76 25.86
CA ASN A 99 -1.16 8.90 26.66
C ASN A 99 -1.21 7.89 27.82
N LEU A 100 -0.52 6.77 27.63
CA LEU A 100 -0.49 5.65 28.55
C LEU A 100 0.84 5.59 29.29
N ASN A 101 0.79 5.16 30.56
CA ASN A 101 2.00 4.96 31.34
C ASN A 101 2.72 3.68 30.88
N PRO A 102 3.96 3.78 30.37
CA PRO A 102 4.67 2.62 29.82
C PRO A 102 5.13 1.58 30.84
N THR A 103 4.95 1.83 32.15
CA THR A 103 5.26 0.84 33.19
C THR A 103 4.16 -0.22 33.36
N HIS A 104 2.96 0.04 32.84
CA HIS A 104 1.83 -0.88 32.91
C HIS A 104 1.74 -1.76 31.66
N LYS A 105 1.06 -2.89 31.80
CA LYS A 105 0.69 -3.74 30.66
C LYS A 105 -0.71 -3.40 30.18
N TYR A 106 -0.89 -3.48 28.87
CA TYR A 106 -2.16 -3.15 28.22
C TYR A 106 -2.67 -4.32 27.40
N ARG A 107 -3.98 -4.45 27.26
CA ARG A 107 -4.62 -5.39 26.34
C ARG A 107 -5.73 -4.71 25.57
N LEU A 108 -6.09 -5.29 24.44
CA LEU A 108 -7.29 -4.94 23.70
C LEU A 108 -8.45 -5.84 24.15
N PHE A 109 -9.58 -5.25 24.48
CA PHE A 109 -10.84 -5.93 24.73
C PHE A 109 -11.88 -5.54 23.68
N ILE A 110 -12.59 -6.52 23.15
CA ILE A 110 -13.60 -6.34 22.10
C ILE A 110 -14.88 -7.04 22.52
N SER A 111 -16.00 -6.31 22.53
CA SER A 111 -17.34 -6.88 22.64
C SER A 111 -18.11 -6.59 21.36
N THR A 112 -18.36 -7.62 20.57
CA THR A 112 -19.10 -7.52 19.30
C THR A 112 -20.57 -7.20 19.55
N SER A 113 -21.24 -6.65 18.52
CA SER A 113 -22.69 -6.38 18.56
C SER A 113 -23.53 -7.66 18.75
N LYS A 114 -22.98 -8.82 18.36
CA LYS A 114 -23.58 -10.16 18.55
C LYS A 114 -23.29 -10.76 19.94
N GLY A 115 -22.63 -10.03 20.84
CA GLY A 115 -22.39 -10.45 22.22
C GLY A 115 -21.16 -11.35 22.46
N LYS A 116 -20.42 -11.74 21.40
CA LYS A 116 -19.11 -12.42 21.56
C LYS A 116 -18.07 -11.45 22.11
N LYS A 117 -17.26 -11.92 23.05
CA LYS A 117 -16.19 -11.14 23.69
C LYS A 117 -14.83 -11.71 23.34
N TYR A 118 -13.86 -10.83 23.10
CA TYR A 118 -12.49 -11.19 22.77
C TYR A 118 -11.55 -10.35 23.62
N ALA A 119 -10.40 -10.91 23.99
CA ALA A 119 -9.34 -10.18 24.65
C ALA A 119 -7.97 -10.61 24.12
N SER A 120 -7.09 -9.64 23.91
CA SER A 120 -5.67 -9.93 23.79
C SER A 120 -5.07 -10.30 25.14
N ASP A 121 -3.90 -10.93 25.11
CA ASP A 121 -3.02 -10.96 26.27
C ASP A 121 -2.60 -9.55 26.66
N PHE A 122 -2.24 -9.38 27.95
CA PHE A 122 -1.59 -8.18 28.43
C PHE A 122 -0.18 -8.12 27.87
N VAL A 123 0.12 -7.07 27.10
CA VAL A 123 1.41 -6.86 26.46
C VAL A 123 2.18 -5.73 27.13
N GLU A 124 3.49 -5.88 27.16
CA GLU A 124 4.42 -4.86 27.63
C GLU A 124 4.54 -3.73 26.62
N VAL A 125 4.69 -2.52 27.13
CA VAL A 125 4.91 -1.33 26.30
C VAL A 125 6.37 -1.27 25.88
N LYS A 126 6.62 -1.17 24.58
CA LYS A 126 7.95 -0.88 24.03
C LYS A 126 8.11 0.60 23.75
N GLN A 127 9.13 1.21 24.36
CA GLN A 127 9.56 2.55 23.98
C GLN A 127 10.42 2.44 22.73
N THR A 128 9.91 2.95 21.60
CA THR A 128 10.64 2.95 20.35
C THR A 128 11.73 4.02 20.37
N PRO A 129 13.00 3.65 20.14
CA PRO A 129 14.09 4.62 20.09
C PRO A 129 13.99 5.48 18.84
N ALA A 130 14.60 6.67 18.89
CA ALA A 130 14.62 7.59 17.76
C ALA A 130 15.25 6.98 16.51
N ILE A 131 14.77 7.40 15.34
CA ILE A 131 15.42 7.09 14.07
C ILE A 131 16.64 8.00 13.92
N ASP A 132 17.83 7.41 13.90
CA ASP A 132 19.09 8.15 13.75
C ASP A 132 19.12 8.83 12.39
N GLU A 133 18.85 8.06 11.34
CA GLU A 133 19.00 8.51 9.98
C GLU A 133 18.07 7.76 9.03
N VAL A 134 17.54 8.50 8.04
CA VAL A 134 16.97 7.93 6.83
C VAL A 134 17.80 8.52 5.69
N THR A 135 18.48 7.68 4.92
CA THR A 135 19.36 8.10 3.84
C THR A 135 18.96 7.42 2.53
N TRP A 136 19.50 7.92 1.43
CA TRP A 136 19.33 7.30 0.14
C TRP A 136 20.61 7.40 -0.69
N LYS A 137 20.76 6.49 -1.64
CA LYS A 137 21.81 6.57 -2.67
C LYS A 137 21.36 5.94 -3.99
N PRO A 138 21.77 6.51 -5.13
CA PRO A 138 21.59 5.88 -6.43
C PRO A 138 22.65 4.78 -6.61
N VAL A 139 22.21 3.54 -6.81
CA VAL A 139 23.06 2.36 -7.02
C VAL A 139 22.44 1.51 -8.13
N ASP A 140 23.21 1.10 -9.13
CA ASP A 140 22.79 0.14 -10.16
C ASP A 140 21.43 0.43 -10.83
N ARG A 141 21.19 1.71 -11.16
CA ARG A 141 19.90 2.20 -11.71
C ARG A 141 18.71 2.04 -10.77
N GLU A 142 18.95 2.14 -9.47
CA GLU A 142 17.94 2.16 -8.44
C GLU A 142 18.26 3.23 -7.40
N VAL A 143 17.23 3.85 -6.82
CA VAL A 143 17.35 4.61 -5.58
C VAL A 143 17.14 3.64 -4.42
N GLN A 144 18.18 3.41 -3.63
CA GLN A 144 18.10 2.59 -2.44
C GLN A 144 18.00 3.48 -1.21
N ILE A 145 16.98 3.26 -0.39
CA ILE A 145 16.68 4.03 0.81
C ILE A 145 17.00 3.17 2.03
N TYR A 146 17.68 3.76 3.00
CA TYR A 146 18.18 3.09 4.19
C TYR A 146 17.67 3.75 5.45
N VAL A 147 17.52 2.96 6.51
CA VAL A 147 17.22 3.43 7.87
C VAL A 147 18.28 2.94 8.84
N SER A 148 18.65 3.81 9.77
CA SER A 148 19.55 3.51 10.88
C SER A 148 18.91 3.91 12.20
N THR A 149 19.11 3.11 13.25
CA THR A 149 18.62 3.36 14.61
C THR A 149 19.51 2.65 15.63
N HIS A 150 19.53 3.18 16.85
CA HIS A 150 20.12 2.51 17.99
C HIS A 150 19.31 2.72 19.27
N ASP A 151 19.50 1.83 20.25
CA ASP A 151 19.02 2.02 21.62
C ASP A 151 20.18 1.84 22.60
N SER A 152 20.67 2.95 23.14
CA SER A 152 21.80 2.93 24.10
C SER A 152 21.50 2.12 25.37
N ASN A 153 20.23 1.92 25.71
CA ASN A 153 19.81 1.16 26.89
C ASN A 153 19.59 -0.33 26.58
N ASN A 154 19.73 -0.74 25.31
CA ASN A 154 19.49 -2.11 24.84
C ASN A 154 18.09 -2.66 25.16
N ASN A 155 17.10 -1.78 25.31
CA ASN A 155 15.74 -2.15 25.63
C ASN A 155 14.94 -2.58 24.39
N SER A 156 15.45 -2.36 23.18
CA SER A 156 14.67 -2.43 21.93
C SER A 156 15.32 -3.32 20.88
N ARG A 157 15.50 -4.61 21.18
CA ARG A 157 16.26 -5.53 20.28
C ARG A 157 15.57 -5.96 18.99
N TYR A 158 14.29 -5.62 18.81
CA TYR A 158 13.47 -6.05 17.68
C TYR A 158 12.76 -4.85 17.09
N TYR A 159 12.87 -4.68 15.78
CA TYR A 159 12.39 -3.51 15.06
C TYR A 159 11.49 -3.91 13.91
N ARG A 160 10.50 -3.07 13.67
CA ARG A 160 9.67 -3.07 12.48
C ARG A 160 9.60 -1.67 11.92
N TRP A 161 9.56 -1.58 10.59
CA TRP A 161 9.29 -0.33 9.90
C TRP A 161 8.07 -0.47 8.99
N ASN A 162 7.35 0.63 8.87
CA ASN A 162 6.48 0.90 7.73
C ASN A 162 6.86 2.26 7.16
N TYR A 163 6.31 2.60 6.01
CA TYR A 163 6.54 3.91 5.44
C TYR A 163 5.35 4.38 4.60
N GLU A 164 5.21 5.70 4.52
CA GLU A 164 4.29 6.38 3.62
C GLU A 164 5.12 7.02 2.50
N SER A 165 4.84 6.64 1.26
CA SER A 165 5.45 7.20 0.06
C SER A 165 4.52 8.24 -0.55
N THR A 166 5.01 9.46 -0.76
CA THR A 166 4.28 10.50 -1.48
C THR A 166 5.14 11.04 -2.61
N TRP A 167 4.60 11.18 -3.81
CA TRP A 167 5.34 11.74 -4.95
C TRP A 167 4.51 12.73 -5.75
N HIS A 168 5.23 13.69 -6.34
CA HIS A 168 4.69 14.61 -7.34
C HIS A 168 4.86 14.00 -8.72
N PHE A 169 3.76 13.96 -9.48
CA PHE A 169 3.73 13.50 -10.86
C PHE A 169 2.88 14.44 -11.71
N ARG A 170 2.98 14.27 -13.04
CA ARG A 170 2.23 15.06 -14.02
C ARG A 170 1.45 14.17 -14.96
N SER A 171 0.33 14.68 -15.47
CA SER A 171 -0.34 14.03 -16.60
C SER A 171 0.56 14.07 -17.85
N ALA A 172 0.29 13.19 -18.81
CA ALA A 172 1.12 13.07 -20.01
C ALA A 172 1.06 14.33 -20.89
N PHE A 173 -0.10 14.96 -20.94
CA PHE A 173 -0.33 16.16 -21.73
C PHE A 173 -0.82 17.30 -20.86
N TYR A 174 -0.13 18.44 -20.97
CA TYR A 174 -0.62 19.70 -20.47
C TYR A 174 -1.70 20.26 -21.41
N THR A 175 -2.74 20.87 -20.86
CA THR A 175 -3.77 21.56 -21.63
C THR A 175 -4.11 22.90 -21.00
N ASN A 176 -4.26 23.91 -21.86
CA ASN A 176 -4.86 25.20 -21.52
C ASN A 176 -6.33 25.27 -21.91
N LEU A 177 -6.92 24.15 -22.33
CA LEU A 177 -8.29 24.08 -22.82
C LEU A 177 -9.17 23.31 -21.84
N LYS A 178 -10.44 23.71 -21.76
CA LYS A 178 -11.51 22.99 -21.07
C LYS A 178 -12.73 22.92 -21.97
N TYR A 179 -13.56 21.91 -21.78
CA TYR A 179 -14.86 21.83 -22.40
C TYR A 179 -15.93 22.18 -21.37
N GLU A 180 -16.77 23.16 -21.67
CA GLU A 180 -17.85 23.61 -20.80
C GLU A 180 -19.02 24.14 -21.63
N ASN A 181 -20.25 23.78 -21.26
CA ASN A 181 -21.48 24.28 -21.89
C ASN A 181 -21.55 24.17 -23.43
N GLY A 182 -20.91 23.15 -24.00
CA GLY A 182 -20.91 22.90 -25.45
C GLY A 182 -19.76 23.51 -26.22
N GLU A 183 -18.87 24.25 -25.55
CA GLU A 183 -17.76 24.96 -26.18
C GLU A 183 -16.41 24.54 -25.58
N VAL A 184 -15.34 24.73 -26.36
CA VAL A 184 -13.96 24.62 -25.86
C VAL A 184 -13.48 26.02 -25.51
N LEU A 185 -13.12 26.21 -24.25
CA LEU A 185 -12.68 27.46 -23.68
C LEU A 185 -11.24 27.34 -23.20
N PHE A 186 -10.58 28.49 -23.00
CA PHE A 186 -9.33 28.51 -22.28
C PHE A 186 -9.56 28.31 -20.78
N ARG A 187 -8.63 27.64 -20.13
CA ARG A 187 -8.56 27.54 -18.68
C ARG A 187 -8.07 28.87 -18.10
N ASP A 188 -8.61 29.24 -16.95
CA ASP A 188 -8.19 30.38 -16.15
C ASP A 188 -7.67 29.93 -14.77
N GLU A 189 -7.27 30.88 -13.93
CA GLU A 189 -6.66 30.61 -12.62
C GLU A 189 -7.63 30.00 -11.59
N ASN A 190 -8.94 30.09 -11.82
CA ASN A 190 -9.96 29.48 -10.96
C ASN A 190 -10.26 28.04 -11.38
N ASP A 191 -9.75 27.60 -12.52
CA ASP A 191 -9.92 26.22 -12.95
C ASP A 191 -9.03 25.26 -12.15
N GLU A 192 -9.55 24.06 -11.96
CA GLU A 192 -8.84 22.99 -11.31
C GLU A 192 -7.52 22.67 -12.04
N ASN A 193 -6.41 22.62 -11.29
CA ASN A 193 -5.14 22.11 -11.81
C ASN A 193 -5.27 20.60 -11.98
N ILE A 194 -5.20 20.16 -13.23
CA ILE A 194 -5.28 18.74 -13.62
C ILE A 194 -3.95 18.21 -14.18
N TYR A 195 -2.89 19.03 -14.13
CA TYR A 195 -1.57 18.69 -14.67
C TYR A 195 -0.56 18.31 -13.59
N ASP A 196 -0.55 18.98 -12.44
CA ASP A 196 0.35 18.67 -11.32
C ASP A 196 -0.43 18.00 -10.18
N CYS A 197 -0.08 16.76 -9.86
CA CYS A 197 -0.74 15.98 -8.81
C CYS A 197 0.25 15.29 -7.87
N TRP A 198 -0.26 14.91 -6.70
CA TRP A 198 0.40 14.10 -5.71
C TRP A 198 -0.34 12.79 -5.52
N LYS A 199 0.43 11.74 -5.26
CA LYS A 199 -0.12 10.44 -4.86
C LYS A 199 0.60 9.94 -3.63
N THR A 200 -0.17 9.39 -2.69
CA THR A 200 0.32 8.81 -1.44
C THR A 200 -0.03 7.33 -1.37
N GLU A 201 0.94 6.50 -1.00
CA GLU A 201 0.76 5.06 -0.79
C GLU A 201 1.48 4.62 0.50
N ASN A 202 0.82 3.76 1.27
CA ASN A 202 1.43 3.10 2.43
C ASN A 202 2.20 1.84 2.00
N SER A 203 3.26 1.51 2.72
CA SER A 203 4.04 0.29 2.54
C SER A 203 3.18 -0.95 2.73
N THR A 204 3.26 -1.89 1.79
CA THR A 204 2.60 -3.20 1.89
C THR A 204 3.55 -4.31 2.36
N THR A 205 4.87 -4.07 2.30
CA THR A 205 5.89 -5.03 2.73
C THR A 205 6.13 -4.96 4.23
N ILE A 206 6.47 -6.10 4.82
CA ILE A 206 6.80 -6.26 6.23
C ILE A 206 8.31 -6.10 6.40
N GLU A 207 8.75 -4.92 6.85
CA GLU A 207 10.17 -4.64 7.09
C GLU A 207 10.55 -4.91 8.55
N LEU A 208 11.48 -5.85 8.78
CA LEU A 208 11.85 -6.36 10.09
C LEU A 208 13.36 -6.50 10.21
N SER A 209 13.90 -6.14 11.37
CA SER A 209 15.28 -6.44 11.73
C SER A 209 15.42 -6.56 13.25
N ASN A 210 16.53 -7.12 13.71
CA ASN A 210 16.82 -7.27 15.12
C ASN A 210 18.33 -7.19 15.37
N SER A 211 18.70 -6.81 16.60
CA SER A 211 20.09 -6.63 17.04
C SER A 211 20.50 -7.68 18.08
N ILE A 212 19.75 -8.78 18.24
CA ILE A 212 19.96 -9.79 19.30
C ILE A 212 21.35 -10.43 19.21
N ARG A 213 21.84 -10.62 17.99
CA ARG A 213 23.16 -11.22 17.72
C ARG A 213 24.31 -10.20 17.75
N LEU A 214 24.01 -8.94 18.06
CA LEU A 214 24.97 -7.85 18.13
C LEU A 214 25.21 -7.47 19.59
N SER A 215 26.46 -7.14 19.92
CA SER A 215 26.82 -6.68 21.27
C SER A 215 26.13 -5.37 21.65
N GLN A 216 25.84 -4.52 20.66
CA GLN A 216 25.15 -3.24 20.82
C GLN A 216 23.79 -3.31 20.11
N ASP A 217 22.80 -2.61 20.66
CA ASP A 217 21.49 -2.47 20.05
C ASP A 217 21.53 -1.41 18.95
N VAL A 218 22.07 -1.79 17.80
CA VAL A 218 22.27 -0.91 16.64
C VAL A 218 21.84 -1.64 15.38
N ILE A 219 20.97 -0.98 14.60
CA ILE A 219 20.67 -1.34 13.22
C ILE A 219 21.24 -0.23 12.34
N SER A 220 22.23 -0.55 11.53
CA SER A 220 22.88 0.42 10.65
C SER A 220 22.58 0.09 9.19
N ASN A 221 22.16 1.10 8.43
CA ASN A 221 21.95 1.04 6.99
C ASN A 221 21.08 -0.16 6.56
N TYR A 222 19.97 -0.39 7.26
CA TYR A 222 18.99 -1.38 6.81
C TYR A 222 18.33 -0.87 5.53
N LYS A 223 18.42 -1.63 4.43
CA LYS A 223 17.83 -1.27 3.14
C LYS A 223 16.31 -1.43 3.22
N LEU A 224 15.61 -0.31 3.34
CA LEU A 224 14.16 -0.25 3.56
C LEU A 224 13.36 -0.35 2.26
N LEU A 225 13.80 0.36 1.22
CA LEU A 225 13.08 0.46 -0.04
C LEU A 225 14.06 0.60 -1.20
N THR A 226 13.68 0.06 -2.34
CA THR A 226 14.39 0.21 -3.61
C THR A 226 13.40 0.69 -4.66
N LEU A 227 13.73 1.80 -5.33
CA LEU A 227 12.93 2.37 -6.41
C LEU A 227 13.72 2.31 -7.72
N PRO A 228 13.21 1.70 -8.79
CA PRO A 228 13.94 1.65 -10.05
C PRO A 228 14.05 3.05 -10.66
N TYR A 229 15.13 3.31 -11.42
CA TYR A 229 15.42 4.63 -12.01
C TYR A 229 14.29 5.20 -12.88
N ASN A 230 13.45 4.34 -13.46
CA ASN A 230 12.31 4.70 -14.31
C ASN A 230 10.98 4.66 -13.55
N SER A 231 11.00 4.69 -12.22
CA SER A 231 9.78 4.80 -11.41
C SER A 231 9.18 6.20 -11.53
N GLU A 232 7.86 6.27 -11.67
CA GLU A 232 7.11 7.54 -11.58
C GLU A 232 7.38 8.25 -10.24
N LYS A 233 7.58 7.49 -9.17
CA LYS A 233 7.75 8.02 -7.81
C LYS A 233 8.90 9.01 -7.69
N ILE A 234 9.94 8.85 -8.50
CA ILE A 234 11.15 9.68 -8.49
C ILE A 234 11.27 10.58 -9.73
N ALA A 235 10.18 10.69 -10.53
CA ALA A 235 10.22 11.42 -11.79
C ALA A 235 10.35 12.94 -11.62
N ILE A 236 9.81 13.49 -10.53
CA ILE A 236 9.88 14.92 -10.21
C ILE A 236 10.44 15.12 -8.80
N LYS A 237 9.66 14.74 -7.78
CA LYS A 237 10.07 14.83 -6.38
C LYS A 237 9.34 13.75 -5.57
N TYR A 238 10.10 13.08 -4.71
CA TYR A 238 9.66 11.99 -3.86
C TYR A 238 9.80 12.36 -2.39
N SER A 239 8.87 11.89 -1.57
CA SER A 239 8.93 11.95 -0.11
C SER A 239 8.66 10.57 0.47
N ILE A 240 9.38 10.23 1.53
CA ILE A 240 9.12 9.04 2.34
C ILE A 240 9.07 9.43 3.81
N LEU A 241 7.99 9.07 4.50
CA LEU A 241 7.88 9.11 5.96
C LEU A 241 8.06 7.71 6.50
N VAL A 242 9.21 7.44 7.10
CA VAL A 242 9.51 6.17 7.75
C VAL A 242 8.93 6.22 9.16
N LYS A 243 8.17 5.19 9.55
CA LYS A 243 7.73 5.01 10.94
C LYS A 243 8.33 3.73 11.50
N GLN A 244 8.89 3.86 12.69
CA GLN A 244 9.62 2.81 13.38
C GLN A 244 8.81 2.35 14.60
N TYR A 245 8.91 1.05 14.89
CA TYR A 245 8.28 0.39 16.03
C TYR A 245 9.29 -0.55 16.69
N ALA A 246 9.45 -0.42 18.01
CA ALA A 246 10.11 -1.44 18.81
C ALA A 246 9.09 -2.54 19.16
N LEU A 247 9.51 -3.80 19.03
CA LEU A 247 8.67 -4.97 19.24
C LEU A 247 9.11 -5.78 20.46
N THR A 248 8.17 -6.54 21.03
CA THR A 248 8.50 -7.67 21.92
C THR A 248 8.98 -8.85 21.08
N PRO A 249 9.72 -9.82 21.67
CA PRO A 249 10.10 -11.05 20.97
C PRO A 249 8.92 -11.79 20.33
N GLU A 250 7.78 -11.83 21.03
CA GLU A 250 6.57 -12.52 20.59
C GLU A 250 5.92 -11.80 19.41
N ALA A 251 5.85 -10.45 19.46
CA ALA A 251 5.34 -9.64 18.37
C ALA A 251 6.24 -9.77 17.12
N TYR A 252 7.57 -9.76 17.30
CA TYR A 252 8.49 -9.96 16.19
C TYR A 252 8.31 -11.34 15.54
N LYS A 253 8.16 -12.39 16.35
CA LYS A 253 7.89 -13.75 15.85
C LYS A 253 6.58 -13.82 15.06
N TYR A 254 5.53 -13.13 15.51
CA TYR A 254 4.28 -13.03 14.77
C TYR A 254 4.50 -12.40 13.39
N TRP A 255 5.16 -11.23 13.33
CA TRP A 255 5.43 -10.54 12.07
C TRP A 255 6.36 -11.33 11.14
N GLU A 256 7.36 -12.02 11.69
CA GLU A 256 8.26 -12.88 10.90
C GLU A 256 7.48 -14.06 10.29
N THR A 257 6.58 -14.68 11.05
CA THR A 257 5.72 -15.77 10.58
C THR A 257 4.75 -15.27 9.50
N LEU A 258 4.13 -14.10 9.71
CA LEU A 258 3.26 -13.47 8.73
C LEU A 258 4.01 -13.17 7.43
N LYS A 259 5.19 -12.53 7.52
CA LYS A 259 6.08 -12.25 6.36
C LYS A 259 6.41 -13.52 5.59
N LYS A 260 6.80 -14.59 6.27
CA LYS A 260 7.08 -15.90 5.64
C LYS A 260 5.88 -16.45 4.89
N ASN A 261 4.67 -16.27 5.43
CA ASN A 261 3.45 -16.80 4.83
C ASN A 261 2.90 -15.93 3.69
N THR A 262 3.17 -14.62 3.67
CA THR A 262 2.58 -13.68 2.70
C THR A 262 3.53 -13.20 1.60
N GLU A 263 4.84 -13.18 1.86
CA GLU A 263 5.83 -12.64 0.92
C GLU A 263 6.74 -13.71 0.30
N ASN A 264 6.91 -14.86 0.94
CA ASN A 264 7.66 -15.99 0.38
C ASN A 264 6.72 -17.01 -0.28
N ILE A 265 5.93 -16.56 -1.25
CA ILE A 265 5.00 -17.40 -2.01
C ILE A 265 5.41 -17.38 -3.49
N GLY A 266 5.68 -18.55 -4.09
CA GLY A 266 5.85 -18.65 -5.54
C GLY A 266 6.74 -19.77 -6.09
N THR A 267 7.34 -20.64 -5.27
CA THR A 267 8.18 -21.75 -5.75
C THR A 267 7.77 -23.10 -5.17
N LEU A 268 8.06 -24.19 -5.90
CA LEU A 268 7.82 -25.57 -5.47
C LEU A 268 8.58 -25.94 -4.18
N PHE A 269 9.59 -25.15 -3.82
CA PHE A 269 10.44 -25.35 -2.65
C PHE A 269 10.18 -24.35 -1.53
N ASP A 270 9.14 -23.54 -1.65
CA ASP A 270 8.78 -22.61 -0.59
C ASP A 270 8.30 -23.39 0.65
N PRO A 271 8.67 -22.94 1.85
CA PRO A 271 8.18 -23.55 3.07
C PRO A 271 6.65 -23.48 3.10
N LEU A 272 6.01 -24.60 3.48
CA LEU A 272 4.57 -24.62 3.69
C LEU A 272 4.17 -23.53 4.71
N PRO A 273 3.03 -22.84 4.50
CA PRO A 273 2.54 -21.84 5.43
C PRO A 273 2.49 -22.39 6.85
N SER A 274 3.10 -21.67 7.78
CA SER A 274 3.15 -22.05 9.19
C SER A 274 1.96 -21.44 9.94
N GLN A 275 1.48 -22.10 10.98
CA GLN A 275 0.35 -21.59 11.75
C GLN A 275 0.73 -20.27 12.44
N ILE A 276 0.01 -19.19 12.12
CA ILE A 276 0.18 -17.89 12.76
C ILE A 276 -0.46 -17.96 14.16
N THR A 277 0.32 -17.72 15.20
CA THR A 277 -0.18 -17.67 16.58
C THR A 277 -0.62 -16.25 16.94
N SER A 278 -1.91 -16.08 17.18
CA SER A 278 -2.51 -14.84 17.70
C SER A 278 -2.33 -14.74 19.22
N ASN A 279 -2.23 -13.52 19.76
CA ASN A 279 -2.35 -13.27 21.19
C ASN A 279 -3.77 -12.87 21.61
N ILE A 280 -4.74 -13.00 20.71
CA ILE A 280 -6.15 -12.65 20.92
C ILE A 280 -6.97 -13.93 21.00
N ARG A 281 -7.82 -14.03 22.03
CA ARG A 281 -8.71 -15.17 22.25
C ARG A 281 -10.16 -14.74 22.33
N CYS A 282 -11.04 -15.56 21.77
CA CYS A 282 -12.48 -15.46 22.06
C CYS A 282 -12.72 -15.96 23.49
N LEU A 283 -13.28 -15.11 24.33
CA LEU A 283 -13.63 -15.44 25.72
C LEU A 283 -14.93 -16.23 25.82
N SER A 284 -15.76 -16.16 24.77
CA SER A 284 -17.02 -16.90 24.66
C SER A 284 -16.81 -18.33 24.15
N ASP A 285 -15.83 -18.54 23.27
CA ASP A 285 -15.47 -19.84 22.69
C ASP A 285 -13.94 -19.94 22.50
N PRO A 286 -13.21 -20.56 23.45
CA PRO A 286 -11.76 -20.66 23.36
C PRO A 286 -11.20 -21.45 22.17
N GLN A 287 -12.04 -22.21 21.45
CA GLN A 287 -11.62 -22.96 20.25
C GLN A 287 -11.80 -22.15 18.97
N GLU A 288 -12.49 -21.01 19.01
CA GLU A 288 -12.66 -20.12 17.86
C GLU A 288 -11.33 -19.41 17.55
N PRO A 289 -10.78 -19.60 16.34
CA PRO A 289 -9.57 -18.89 15.94
C PRO A 289 -9.85 -17.40 15.76
N VAL A 290 -8.86 -16.59 16.12
CA VAL A 290 -8.85 -15.14 15.93
C VAL A 290 -7.55 -14.79 15.22
N ILE A 291 -7.64 -13.99 14.17
CA ILE A 291 -6.47 -13.58 13.37
C ILE A 291 -6.06 -12.18 13.80
N GLY A 292 -4.76 -11.96 13.97
CA GLY A 292 -4.21 -10.68 14.41
C GLY A 292 -3.25 -10.83 15.58
N TYR A 293 -2.58 -9.72 15.91
CA TYR A 293 -1.71 -9.64 17.07
C TYR A 293 -1.67 -8.21 17.58
N ILE A 294 -1.93 -8.03 18.87
CA ILE A 294 -1.86 -6.72 19.51
C ILE A 294 -0.50 -6.54 20.18
N SER A 295 0.18 -5.46 19.84
CA SER A 295 1.38 -4.97 20.51
C SER A 295 1.13 -3.56 21.04
N ALA A 296 1.94 -3.12 22.00
CA ALA A 296 1.89 -1.76 22.54
C ALA A 296 3.27 -1.11 22.42
N SER A 297 3.36 0.03 21.75
CA SER A 297 4.62 0.75 21.57
C SER A 297 4.41 2.24 21.31
N THR A 298 5.46 3.04 21.49
CA THR A 298 5.50 4.40 20.90
C THR A 298 5.91 4.33 19.44
N VAL A 299 5.65 5.38 18.66
CA VAL A 299 6.08 5.48 17.26
C VAL A 299 7.10 6.59 17.10
N GLN A 300 8.15 6.33 16.33
CA GLN A 300 9.11 7.35 15.90
C GLN A 300 9.03 7.51 14.39
N GLU A 301 9.01 8.74 13.92
CA GLU A 301 8.81 9.06 12.51
C GLU A 301 9.92 9.98 11.99
N LYS A 302 10.36 9.75 10.75
CA LYS A 302 11.34 10.60 10.08
C LYS A 302 11.01 10.70 8.59
N ARG A 303 10.86 11.94 8.10
CA ARG A 303 10.57 12.24 6.69
C ARG A 303 11.83 12.74 5.99
N ILE A 304 12.04 12.28 4.77
CA ILE A 304 13.04 12.84 3.84
C ILE A 304 12.42 13.10 2.47
N PHE A 305 13.13 13.88 1.66
CA PHE A 305 12.78 14.15 0.26
C PHE A 305 13.93 13.75 -0.66
N ILE A 306 13.57 13.41 -1.89
CA ILE A 306 14.51 13.13 -2.97
C ILE A 306 14.01 13.92 -4.19
N ASP A 307 14.75 14.93 -4.61
CA ASP A 307 14.45 15.69 -5.83
C ASP A 307 15.12 15.00 -7.04
N SER A 308 14.41 14.91 -8.16
CA SER A 308 14.95 14.35 -9.40
C SER A 308 16.25 15.04 -9.86
N LYS A 309 16.48 16.29 -9.47
CA LYS A 309 17.74 17.04 -9.74
C LYS A 309 18.95 16.49 -9.00
N GLU A 310 18.74 15.75 -7.91
CA GLU A 310 19.79 15.11 -7.12
C GLU A 310 20.16 13.72 -7.66
N LEU A 311 19.38 13.18 -8.61
CA LEU A 311 19.62 11.89 -9.25
C LEU A 311 20.62 12.00 -10.42
N PRO A 312 21.24 10.88 -10.84
CA PRO A 312 22.13 10.88 -11.99
C PRO A 312 21.45 11.41 -13.27
N LYS A 313 22.12 12.34 -13.96
CA LYS A 313 21.54 13.06 -15.12
C LYS A 313 21.24 12.19 -16.34
N ASP A 314 21.88 11.02 -16.43
CA ASP A 314 21.67 10.03 -17.49
C ASP A 314 20.41 9.20 -17.27
N TRP A 315 19.79 9.28 -16.09
CA TRP A 315 18.52 8.62 -15.83
C TRP A 315 17.40 9.33 -16.57
N LYS A 316 16.85 8.65 -17.58
CA LYS A 316 15.57 9.03 -18.15
C LYS A 316 14.48 8.66 -17.15
N THR A 317 13.96 9.67 -16.47
CA THR A 317 12.83 9.52 -15.57
C THR A 317 11.58 9.04 -16.31
N PHE A 318 10.64 8.50 -15.56
CA PHE A 318 9.38 7.98 -16.09
C PHE A 318 8.65 9.00 -16.96
N ALA A 319 8.15 8.54 -18.11
CA ALA A 319 7.23 9.30 -18.95
C ALA A 319 5.99 8.43 -19.22
N PRO A 320 4.77 8.92 -18.93
CA PRO A 320 3.56 8.16 -19.19
C PRO A 320 3.37 7.90 -20.68
N VAL A 321 3.00 6.67 -21.04
CA VAL A 321 2.72 6.29 -22.43
C VAL A 321 1.28 6.64 -22.76
N CYS A 322 1.10 7.70 -23.55
CA CYS A 322 -0.20 8.21 -23.95
C CYS A 322 -0.20 8.59 -25.43
N TYR A 323 -1.36 8.45 -26.07
CA TYR A 323 -1.57 8.82 -27.45
C TYR A 323 -2.54 9.99 -27.53
N SER A 324 -2.21 10.96 -28.36
CA SER A 324 -3.12 12.03 -28.74
C SER A 324 -3.65 11.77 -30.14
N ASP A 325 -4.90 12.14 -30.40
CA ASP A 325 -5.49 12.16 -31.73
C ASP A 325 -6.04 13.56 -32.04
N THR A 326 -6.62 13.73 -33.21
CA THR A 326 -7.15 14.99 -33.72
C THR A 326 -8.59 14.85 -34.15
N MET A 327 -9.41 15.85 -33.81
CA MET A 327 -10.74 16.01 -34.38
C MET A 327 -10.76 17.28 -35.22
N TYR A 328 -11.48 17.23 -36.35
CA TYR A 328 -11.75 18.40 -37.19
C TYR A 328 -13.22 18.80 -37.11
N LEU A 329 -13.47 20.10 -36.94
CA LEU A 329 -14.82 20.68 -36.84
C LEU A 329 -15.63 20.52 -38.13
N SER A 330 -14.98 20.24 -39.26
CA SER A 330 -15.65 19.94 -40.54
C SER A 330 -16.37 18.60 -40.56
N ARG A 331 -16.05 17.69 -39.62
CA ARG A 331 -16.57 16.31 -39.58
C ARG A 331 -17.27 15.96 -38.28
N HIS A 332 -16.95 16.68 -37.21
CA HIS A 332 -17.33 16.31 -35.85
C HIS A 332 -17.82 17.52 -35.07
N SER A 333 -18.81 17.28 -34.20
CA SER A 333 -19.26 18.26 -33.21
C SER A 333 -18.37 18.19 -31.96
N VAL A 334 -18.03 19.36 -31.42
CA VAL A 334 -17.32 19.50 -30.14
C VAL A 334 -18.08 18.77 -29.02
N VAL A 335 -19.41 18.92 -29.01
CA VAL A 335 -20.29 18.34 -28.00
C VAL A 335 -20.17 16.82 -28.01
N ASP A 336 -20.26 16.19 -29.18
CA ASP A 336 -20.26 14.73 -29.29
C ASP A 336 -18.95 14.09 -28.80
N TYR A 337 -17.83 14.81 -28.92
CA TYR A 337 -16.51 14.31 -28.57
C TYR A 337 -16.14 14.52 -27.09
N PHE A 338 -16.54 15.66 -26.51
CA PHE A 338 -16.05 16.07 -25.18
C PHE A 338 -17.11 16.01 -24.09
N LYS A 339 -18.41 15.94 -24.43
CA LYS A 339 -19.50 15.99 -23.43
C LYS A 339 -19.41 14.90 -22.37
N GLU A 340 -19.03 13.69 -22.75
CA GLU A 340 -18.91 12.55 -21.83
C GLU A 340 -17.64 12.63 -20.95
N GLY A 341 -16.72 13.55 -21.23
CA GLY A 341 -15.49 13.73 -20.45
C GLY A 341 -14.45 12.63 -20.62
N TYR A 342 -14.66 11.66 -21.52
CA TYR A 342 -13.65 10.63 -21.83
C TYR A 342 -12.45 11.21 -22.59
N ASN A 343 -12.68 12.19 -23.46
CA ASN A 343 -11.65 12.91 -24.18
C ASN A 343 -11.52 14.32 -23.63
N ILE A 344 -10.28 14.81 -23.52
CA ILE A 344 -9.98 16.19 -23.11
C ILE A 344 -9.23 16.89 -24.24
N PRO A 345 -9.67 18.10 -24.66
CA PRO A 345 -8.93 18.90 -25.64
C PRO A 345 -7.56 19.31 -25.08
N ILE A 346 -6.52 19.22 -25.91
CA ILE A 346 -5.14 19.56 -25.54
C ILE A 346 -4.74 20.89 -26.19
N ASN A 347 -4.80 20.96 -27.52
CA ASN A 347 -4.47 22.17 -28.30
C ASN A 347 -5.45 22.38 -29.44
N GLY A 348 -5.74 23.65 -29.76
CA GLY A 348 -6.44 24.04 -30.98
C GLY A 348 -5.56 23.87 -32.22
N ILE A 349 -6.15 23.43 -33.33
CA ILE A 349 -5.50 23.29 -34.63
C ILE A 349 -5.90 24.51 -35.46
N TYR A 350 -4.94 25.37 -35.81
CA TYR A 350 -5.20 26.63 -36.52
C TYR A 350 -4.61 26.59 -37.93
N PRO A 351 -5.37 26.96 -38.98
CA PRO A 351 -4.80 27.22 -40.29
C PRO A 351 -4.00 28.52 -40.23
N GLN A 352 -3.03 28.66 -41.13
CA GLN A 352 -2.11 29.80 -41.15
C GLN A 352 -2.86 31.14 -41.19
N GLY A 353 -2.65 31.99 -40.18
CA GLY A 353 -3.24 33.34 -40.09
C GLY A 353 -4.69 33.41 -39.60
N SER A 354 -5.31 32.28 -39.22
CA SER A 354 -6.68 32.29 -38.65
C SER A 354 -6.64 32.32 -37.11
N PRO A 355 -7.43 33.19 -36.46
CA PRO A 355 -7.63 33.13 -35.02
C PRO A 355 -8.64 32.04 -34.61
N PHE A 356 -9.33 31.42 -35.56
CA PHE A 356 -10.33 30.39 -35.31
C PHE A 356 -9.74 28.99 -35.56
N PRO A 357 -9.91 28.04 -34.62
CA PRO A 357 -9.44 26.68 -34.80
C PRO A 357 -10.31 25.93 -35.83
N ILE A 358 -9.69 25.07 -36.63
CA ILE A 358 -10.36 24.12 -37.53
C ILE A 358 -10.57 22.74 -36.89
N GLY A 359 -10.04 22.55 -35.69
CA GLY A 359 -10.06 21.29 -34.96
C GLY A 359 -9.32 21.38 -33.64
N TYR A 360 -9.30 20.27 -32.91
CA TYR A 360 -8.58 20.14 -31.65
C TYR A 360 -7.81 18.83 -31.64
N SER A 361 -6.60 18.87 -31.08
CA SER A 361 -5.97 17.65 -30.58
C SER A 361 -6.58 17.28 -29.24
N TYR A 362 -6.69 15.99 -28.95
CA TYR A 362 -7.26 15.48 -27.71
C TYR A 362 -6.56 14.19 -27.28
N ALA A 363 -6.69 13.83 -26.01
CA ALA A 363 -6.37 12.49 -25.51
C ALA A 363 -7.40 12.05 -24.47
N SER A 364 -7.30 10.80 -24.03
CA SER A 364 -8.16 10.30 -22.97
C SER A 364 -7.98 11.08 -21.66
N LYS A 365 -9.02 11.12 -20.84
CA LYS A 365 -9.00 11.81 -19.54
C LYS A 365 -7.79 11.42 -18.69
N GLY A 366 -7.50 10.12 -18.56
CA GLY A 366 -6.34 9.63 -17.79
C GLY A 366 -4.96 10.07 -18.31
N CYS A 367 -4.86 10.61 -19.54
CA CYS A 367 -3.63 11.14 -20.12
C CYS A 367 -3.47 12.66 -19.95
N VAL A 368 -4.56 13.38 -19.68
CA VAL A 368 -4.57 14.85 -19.57
C VAL A 368 -4.85 15.31 -18.15
N ASP A 369 -5.58 14.50 -17.38
CA ASP A 369 -6.04 14.80 -16.03
C ASP A 369 -5.43 13.83 -15.01
N CYS A 370 -4.46 14.32 -14.23
CA CYS A 370 -3.77 13.54 -13.21
C CYS A 370 -4.64 13.23 -11.99
N THR A 371 -5.78 13.92 -11.79
CA THR A 371 -6.69 13.70 -10.66
C THR A 371 -7.43 12.35 -10.74
N VAL A 372 -7.36 11.70 -11.92
CA VAL A 372 -7.80 10.30 -12.09
C VAL A 372 -6.97 9.34 -11.23
N TRP A 373 -5.69 9.66 -11.00
CA TRP A 373 -4.73 8.77 -10.36
C TRP A 373 -4.24 9.28 -9.01
N GLY A 374 -4.40 10.57 -8.73
CA GLY A 374 -3.94 11.22 -7.51
C GLY A 374 -4.81 12.43 -7.17
N THR A 375 -4.25 13.35 -6.38
CA THR A 375 -4.91 14.59 -5.99
C THR A 375 -4.06 15.78 -6.42
N ASN A 376 -4.71 16.87 -6.83
CA ASN A 376 -4.07 18.16 -7.06
C ASN A 376 -3.89 18.99 -5.77
N VAL A 377 -4.32 18.45 -4.63
CA VAL A 377 -4.08 19.07 -3.33
C VAL A 377 -2.65 18.75 -2.89
N LYS A 378 -1.82 19.79 -2.87
CA LYS A 378 -0.44 19.70 -2.38
C LYS A 378 -0.46 19.33 -0.88
N PRO A 379 0.23 18.26 -0.45
CA PRO A 379 0.30 17.90 0.97
C PRO A 379 0.95 18.99 1.82
N ASP A 380 0.47 19.20 3.04
CA ASP A 380 0.97 20.26 3.95
C ASP A 380 2.46 20.13 4.28
N PHE A 381 2.96 18.89 4.36
CA PHE A 381 4.38 18.61 4.60
C PHE A 381 5.26 18.79 3.37
N TRP A 382 4.69 19.07 2.19
CA TRP A 382 5.41 19.06 0.92
C TRP A 382 6.24 20.33 0.73
N GLU A 383 7.54 20.23 0.99
CA GLU A 383 8.51 21.32 0.83
C GLU A 383 8.82 21.67 -0.62
#